data_AF-A0A453PFQ5-F1
#
_entry.id   AF-A0A453PFQ5-F1
#
_cell.length_a   1.000
_cell.length_b   1.000
_cell.length_c   1.000
_cell.angle_alpha   90.00
_cell.angle_beta   90.00
_cell.angle_gamma   90.00
#
_symmetry.space_group_name_H-M   'P 1'
#
loop_
_entity.id
_entity.type
_entity.pdbx_description
1 polymer ?
#
loop_
_entity_poly.entity_id
_entity_poly.type
_entity_poly.pdbx_seq_one_letter_code
_entity_poly.pdbx_strand_id
1 'polypeptide(L)' 'MFSYINLYGKYPPGLFAHECREGKLGLSCEGVPQKDVVKSGVQRARSSSLALITLMCGLVALFFQ' A
#
# COMPACT_ATOMS: atom_id res chain seq x y z
N MET A 1 0.79 0.79 -10.01
CA MET A 1 0.31 0.29 -11.32
C MET A 1 -0.94 1.02 -11.79
N PHE A 2 -2.06 0.99 -11.04
CA PHE A 2 -3.30 1.67 -11.45
C PHE A 2 -3.15 3.17 -11.74
N SER A 3 -2.37 3.93 -10.97
CA SER A 3 -2.16 5.36 -11.26
C SER A 3 -1.57 5.62 -12.65
N TYR A 4 -0.64 4.77 -13.10
CA TYR A 4 -0.06 4.87 -14.44
C TYR A 4 -1.13 4.59 -15.50
N ILE A 5 -1.86 3.49 -15.36
CA ILE A 5 -2.93 3.10 -16.28
C ILE A 5 -4.01 4.20 -16.34
N ASN A 6 -4.39 4.76 -15.19
CA ASN A 6 -5.40 5.81 -15.10
C ASN A 6 -4.95 7.11 -15.79
N LEU A 7 -3.71 7.55 -15.57
CA LEU A 7 -3.19 8.79 -16.14
C LEU A 7 -3.05 8.70 -17.67
N TYR A 8 -2.46 7.61 -18.17
CA TYR A 8 -2.20 7.47 -19.61
C TYR A 8 -3.41 6.99 -20.40
N GLY A 9 -4.24 6.12 -19.80
CA GLY A 9 -5.51 5.69 -20.36
C GLY A 9 -6.64 6.71 -20.18
N LYS A 10 -6.41 7.79 -19.42
CA LYS A 10 -7.41 8.80 -19.05
C LYS A 10 -8.66 8.17 -18.41
N TYR A 11 -8.46 7.12 -17.61
CA TYR A 11 -9.56 6.40 -16.96
C TYR A 11 -9.96 7.08 -15.65
N PRO A 12 -11.27 7.18 -15.37
CA PRO A 12 -11.75 7.72 -14.12
C PRO A 12 -11.31 6.85 -12.94
N PRO A 13 -11.15 7.44 -11.74
CA PRO A 13 -10.81 6.68 -10.55
C PRO A 13 -11.91 5.65 -10.27
N GLY A 14 -11.49 4.41 -9.98
CA GLY A 14 -12.41 3.33 -9.63
C GLY A 14 -13.06 2.61 -10.81
N LEU A 15 -12.76 2.97 -12.07
CA LEU A 15 -13.31 2.29 -13.26
C LEU A 15 -13.17 0.76 -13.17
N PHE A 16 -11.96 0.28 -12.88
CA PHE A 16 -11.68 -1.16 -12.80
C PHE A 16 -12.44 -1.87 -11.67
N ALA A 17 -12.72 -1.18 -10.57
CA ALA A 17 -13.51 -1.73 -9.46
C ALA A 17 -15.03 -1.70 -9.75
N HIS A 18 -15.47 -0.80 -10.63
CA HIS A 18 -16.86 -0.72 -11.06
C HIS A 18 -17.19 -1.78 -12.11
N GLU A 19 -16.34 -1.91 -13.12
CA GLU A 19 -16.54 -2.81 -14.27
C GLU A 19 -16.25 -4.26 -13.94
N CYS A 20 -15.15 -4.53 -13.23
CA CYS A 20 -14.77 -5.90 -12.88
C CYS A 20 -15.36 -6.28 -11.53
N ARG A 21 -16.53 -6.93 -11.56
CA ARG A 21 -17.23 -7.41 -10.36
C ARG A 21 -17.26 -8.93 -10.32
N GLU A 22 -16.20 -9.51 -9.77
CA GLU A 22 -16.13 -10.95 -9.57
C GLU A 22 -16.71 -11.37 -8.20
N GLY A 23 -16.80 -12.68 -7.98
CA GLY A 23 -17.22 -13.27 -6.72
C GLY A 23 -16.22 -13.04 -5.57
N LYS A 24 -16.42 -13.75 -4.46
CA LYS A 24 -15.63 -13.57 -3.21
C LYS A 24 -14.12 -13.76 -3.37
N LEU A 25 -13.69 -14.44 -4.45
CA LEU A 25 -12.29 -14.72 -4.74
C LEU A 25 -11.61 -13.59 -5.53
N GLY A 26 -12.34 -12.57 -5.98
CA GLY A 26 -11.84 -11.53 -6.87
C GLY A 26 -11.64 -12.03 -8.30
N LEU A 27 -10.95 -11.25 -9.12
CA LEU A 27 -10.70 -11.59 -10.52
C LEU A 27 -9.78 -12.80 -10.66
N SER A 28 -10.13 -13.73 -11.56
CA SER A 28 -9.26 -14.87 -11.88
C SER A 28 -7.99 -14.41 -12.58
N CYS A 29 -6.84 -14.88 -12.09
CA CYS A 29 -5.52 -14.68 -12.73
C CYS A 29 -5.09 -15.91 -13.56
N GLU A 30 -5.97 -16.89 -13.77
CA GLU A 30 -5.65 -18.10 -14.51
C GLU A 30 -5.32 -17.77 -15.98
N GLY A 31 -4.22 -18.33 -16.50
CA GLY A 31 -3.73 -18.04 -17.84
C GLY A 31 -3.00 -16.70 -18.02
N VAL A 32 -2.88 -15.88 -16.96
CA VAL A 32 -2.04 -14.68 -17.00
C VAL A 32 -0.57 -15.11 -16.85
N PRO A 33 0.30 -14.88 -17.86
CA PRO A 33 1.71 -15.22 -17.72
C PRO A 33 2.32 -14.39 -16.58
N GLN A 34 2.91 -15.07 -15.60
CA GLN A 34 3.62 -14.37 -14.53
C GLN A 34 4.83 -13.66 -15.12
N LYS A 35 4.90 -12.34 -14.94
CA LYS A 35 6.15 -11.63 -15.09
C LYS A 35 7.00 -11.92 -13.87
N ASP A 36 8.24 -12.33 -14.06
CA ASP A 36 9.21 -12.49 -13.00
C ASP A 36 9.29 -11.20 -12.18
N VAL A 37 8.69 -11.21 -11.00
CA VAL A 37 8.83 -10.11 -10.06
C VAL A 37 10.25 -10.21 -9.53
N VAL A 38 11.15 -9.36 -10.05
CA VAL A 38 12.44 -9.09 -9.41
C VAL A 38 12.13 -8.76 -7.95
N LYS A 39 12.55 -9.64 -7.03
CA LYS A 39 12.38 -9.44 -5.59
C LYS A 39 13.27 -8.28 -5.15
N SER A 40 12.83 -7.05 -5.38
CA SER A 40 13.39 -5.89 -4.71
C SER A 40 12.99 -5.99 -3.24
N GLY A 41 13.90 -6.52 -2.43
CA GLY A 41 13.71 -6.64 -0.98
C GLY A 41 13.30 -5.29 -0.41
N VAL A 42 12.06 -5.20 0.06
CA VAL A 42 11.58 -4.05 0.84
C VAL A 42 12.31 -4.12 2.18
N GLN A 43 13.43 -3.41 2.30
CA GLN A 43 13.97 -3.09 3.61
C GLN A 43 12.96 -2.18 4.30
N ARG A 44 12.27 -2.75 5.29
CA ARG A 44 11.41 -2.00 6.19
C ARG A 44 12.32 -1.05 6.98
N ALA A 45 12.39 0.22 6.56
CA ALA A 45 12.99 1.29 7.35
C ALA A 45 12.11 1.54 8.59
N ARG A 46 12.20 0.63 9.57
CA ARG A 46 11.57 0.75 10.88
C ARG A 46 12.66 1.23 11.82
N SER A 47 12.76 2.54 12.02
CA SER A 47 13.57 3.07 13.12
C SER A 47 13.15 4.47 13.56
N SER A 48 12.82 5.37 12.61
CA SER A 48 12.58 6.78 12.96
C SER A 48 11.30 7.03 13.78
N SER A 49 10.20 6.31 13.52
CA SER A 49 8.90 6.61 14.14
C SER A 49 8.76 6.15 15.58
N LEU A 50 9.47 5.11 16.02
CA LEU A 50 9.33 4.57 17.39
C LEU A 50 10.09 5.42 18.41
N ALA A 51 11.27 5.95 18.05
CA ALA A 51 12.06 6.81 18.93
C ALA A 51 11.33 8.13 19.25
N LEU A 52 10.64 8.71 18.26
CA LEU A 52 9.81 9.92 18.44
C LEU A 52 8.64 9.67 19.39
N ILE A 53 7.95 8.54 19.26
CA ILE A 53 6.82 8.20 20.14
C ILE A 53 7.29 8.04 21.60
N THR A 54 8.41 7.34 21.84
CA THR A 54 8.93 7.14 23.19
C THR A 54 9.37 8.44 23.86
N LEU A 55 9.93 9.39 23.10
CA LEU A 55 10.37 10.68 23.64
C LEU A 55 9.17 11.56 24.04
N MET A 56 8.12 11.59 23.20
CA MET A 56 6.93 12.39 23.48
C MET A 56 6.15 11.85 24.69
N CYS A 57 6.01 10.53 24.83
CA CYS A 57 5.35 9.94 26.00
C CYS A 57 6.09 10.24 27.31
N GLY A 58 7.43 10.17 27.31
CA GLY A 58 8.24 10.48 28.49
C GLY A 58 8.11 11.95 28.93
N LEU A 59 8.10 12.89 27.97
CA LEU A 59 7.92 14.32 28.26
C LEU A 59 6.57 14.58 28.94
N VAL A 60 5.49 14.02 28.40
CA VAL A 60 4.14 14.20 28.97
C VAL A 60 4.07 13.67 30.40
N ALA A 61 4.61 12.48 30.68
CA ALA A 61 4.59 11.92 32.04
C ALA A 61 5.31 12.81 33.07
N LEU A 62 6.38 13.49 32.65
CA LEU A 62 7.17 14.41 33.49
C LEU A 62 6.45 15.74 33.78
N PHE A 63 5.64 16.22 32.83
CA PHE A 63 4.85 17.45 33.01
C PHE A 63 3.56 17.26 33.82
N PHE A 64 3.07 16.03 33.90
CA PHE A 64 1.86 15.67 34.66
C PHE A 64 2.17 15.09 36.05
N GLN A 65 3.41 15.25 36.53
CA GLN A 65 3.86 14.85 37.87
C GLN A 65 4.05 16.06 38.79
#